data_AF-A0A317FRW7-F1
#
_entry.id   AF-A0A317FRW7-F1
#
_cell.length_a   1.000
_cell.length_b   1.000
_cell.length_c   1.000
_cell.angle_alpha   90.00
_cell.angle_beta   90.00
_cell.angle_gamma   90.00
#
_symmetry.space_group_name_H-M   'P 1'
#
loop_
_entity.id
_entity.type
_entity.pdbx_description
1 polymer ?
#
loop_
_entity_poly.entity_id
_entity_poly.type
_entity_poly.pdbx_seq_one_letter_code
_entity_poly.pdbx_strand_id
1 'polypeptide(L)'
;MTEETKRKSETIERIATKLSILAILGGAIAAINHYAGYSFLKGVIEVIGLGNSNVELSNQETTHMTMFAIRTMHENWMDEVAKFFKMGWESISVLCLIVALYWYLFFEHKLSKKNKNKPSRVFNWLKKIPGGLKKLFAYPFFAFIGLIIYMISISTLLWVVWGILSIFFSAGQSYGAKLIGDGVCRPFKEVKKEEYSKVSGCTVYIDAYGNYLQGRIVYTGKKEFIFVTNTESIIFDEKGKHLACSPRYDLDKDDDKQLKHHCTAPLATLAKSDK
;
A
#
# COMPACT_ATOMS: atom_id res chain seq x y z
N MET A 1 47.44 14.47 18.81
CA MET A 1 46.32 14.77 17.90
C MET A 1 46.12 16.27 17.89
N THR A 2 46.29 16.94 16.75
CA THR A 2 46.15 18.40 16.65
C THR A 2 44.68 18.80 16.61
N GLU A 3 44.36 20.01 17.08
CA GLU A 3 42.98 20.54 17.16
C GLU A 3 42.28 20.55 15.79
N GLU A 4 43.06 20.68 14.72
CA GLU A 4 42.63 20.60 13.33
C GLU A 4 42.18 19.19 12.91
N THR A 5 42.82 18.13 13.41
CA THR A 5 42.40 16.74 13.17
C THR A 5 41.06 16.45 13.84
N LYS A 6 40.83 17.02 15.04
CA LYS A 6 39.58 16.87 15.79
C LYS A 6 38.42 17.59 15.09
N ARG A 7 38.65 18.81 14.57
CA ARG A 7 37.66 19.57 13.77
C ARG A 7 37.28 18.87 12.46
N LYS A 8 38.26 18.30 11.74
CA LYS A 8 37.98 17.50 10.53
C LYS A 8 37.18 16.24 10.86
N SER A 9 37.52 15.55 11.94
CA SER A 9 36.76 14.38 12.43
C SER A 9 35.29 14.72 12.73
N GLU A 10 35.03 15.78 13.51
CA GLU A 10 33.65 16.20 13.85
C GLU A 10 32.84 16.64 12.61
N THR A 11 33.51 17.21 11.61
CA THR A 11 32.85 17.64 10.36
C THR A 11 32.46 16.42 9.50
N ILE A 12 33.36 15.43 9.38
CA ILE A 12 33.10 14.17 8.67
C ILE A 12 31.96 13.41 9.35
N GLU A 13 31.95 13.33 10.68
CA GLU A 13 30.89 12.65 11.45
C GLU A 13 29.52 13.31 11.24
N ARG A 14 29.44 14.64 11.21
CA ARG A 14 28.20 15.38 10.89
C ARG A 14 27.72 15.12 9.45
N ILE A 15 28.63 15.08 8.49
CA ILE A 15 28.30 14.79 7.09
C ILE A 15 27.80 13.35 6.95
N ALA A 16 28.51 12.38 7.55
CA ALA A 16 28.11 10.98 7.57
C ALA A 16 26.72 10.79 8.22
N THR A 17 26.44 11.50 9.30
CA THR A 17 25.13 11.48 9.97
C THR A 17 24.01 12.05 9.08
N LYS A 18 24.27 13.12 8.35
CA LYS A 18 23.27 13.68 7.41
C LYS A 18 23.02 12.73 6.24
N LEU A 19 24.07 12.12 5.69
CA LEU A 19 23.98 11.15 4.62
C LEU A 19 23.25 9.87 5.06
N SER A 20 23.48 9.39 6.28
CA SER A 20 22.76 8.22 6.80
C SER A 20 21.26 8.49 6.98
N ILE A 21 20.89 9.68 7.47
CA ILE A 21 19.47 10.09 7.56
C ILE A 21 18.84 10.14 6.17
N LEU A 22 19.52 10.73 5.18
CA LEU A 22 19.06 10.77 3.78
C LEU A 22 18.91 9.37 3.18
N ALA A 23 19.85 8.47 3.44
CA ALA A 23 19.79 7.08 2.97
C ALA A 23 18.60 6.33 3.59
N ILE A 24 18.35 6.51 4.89
CA ILE A 24 17.20 5.91 5.59
C ILE A 24 15.88 6.44 5.00
N LEU A 25 15.75 7.75 4.80
CA LEU A 25 14.57 8.35 4.21
C LEU A 25 14.36 7.88 2.77
N GLY A 26 15.41 7.84 1.96
CA GLY A 26 15.36 7.34 0.58
C GLY A 26 14.95 5.86 0.53
N GLY A 27 15.52 5.03 1.39
CA GLY A 27 15.15 3.62 1.51
C GLY A 27 13.70 3.41 1.95
N ALA A 28 13.22 4.21 2.91
CA ALA A 28 11.83 4.17 3.35
C ALA A 28 10.86 4.55 2.23
N ILE A 29 11.16 5.61 1.47
CA ILE A 29 10.33 6.03 0.32
C ILE A 29 10.30 4.95 -0.76
N ALA A 30 11.46 4.36 -1.08
CA ALA A 30 11.53 3.28 -2.07
C ALA A 30 10.73 2.05 -1.62
N ALA A 31 10.81 1.69 -0.34
CA ALA A 31 10.02 0.59 0.22
C ALA A 31 8.51 0.89 0.15
N ILE A 32 8.08 2.09 0.56
CA ILE A 32 6.68 2.52 0.47
C ILE A 32 6.20 2.44 -0.99
N ASN A 33 6.99 2.95 -1.94
CA ASN A 33 6.66 2.88 -3.36
C ASN A 33 6.51 1.42 -3.83
N HIS A 34 7.43 0.54 -3.42
CA HIS A 34 7.34 -0.88 -3.77
C HIS A 34 6.06 -1.53 -3.23
N TYR A 35 5.82 -1.40 -1.93
CA TYR A 35 4.68 -2.08 -1.32
C TYR A 35 3.33 -1.47 -1.70
N ALA A 36 3.26 -0.14 -1.93
CA ALA A 36 2.03 0.51 -2.38
C ALA A 36 1.62 0.01 -3.77
N GLY A 37 2.54 0.06 -4.75
CA GLY A 37 2.29 -0.41 -6.11
C GLY A 37 1.95 -1.90 -6.16
N TYR A 38 2.68 -2.73 -5.39
CA TYR A 38 2.41 -4.16 -5.29
C TYR A 38 1.04 -4.46 -4.67
N SER A 39 0.70 -3.82 -3.55
CA SER A 39 -0.58 -4.05 -2.86
C SER A 39 -1.77 -3.61 -3.72
N PHE A 40 -1.64 -2.47 -4.41
CA PHE A 40 -2.64 -2.01 -5.37
C PHE A 40 -2.87 -3.02 -6.48
N LEU A 41 -1.79 -3.47 -7.15
CA LEU A 41 -1.90 -4.43 -8.23
C LEU A 41 -2.52 -5.76 -7.76
N LYS A 42 -2.13 -6.26 -6.58
CA LYS A 42 -2.73 -7.46 -6.00
C LYS A 42 -4.24 -7.31 -5.78
N GLY A 43 -4.69 -6.15 -5.28
CA GLY A 43 -6.12 -5.87 -5.13
C GLY A 43 -6.87 -5.84 -6.48
N VAL A 44 -6.24 -5.30 -7.53
CA VAL A 44 -6.81 -5.33 -8.89
C VAL A 44 -6.95 -6.77 -9.40
N ILE A 45 -5.87 -7.56 -9.28
CA ILE A 45 -5.81 -8.95 -9.78
C ILE A 45 -6.84 -9.86 -9.09
N GLU A 46 -7.03 -9.69 -7.79
CA GLU A 46 -8.02 -10.44 -7.02
C GLU A 46 -9.43 -10.21 -7.58
N VAL A 47 -9.81 -8.95 -7.79
CA VAL A 47 -11.17 -8.61 -8.22
C VAL A 47 -11.43 -9.01 -9.67
N ILE A 48 -10.43 -8.94 -10.55
CA ILE A 48 -10.55 -9.42 -11.94
C ILE A 48 -10.57 -10.96 -12.07
N GLY A 49 -10.59 -11.68 -10.95
CA GLY A 49 -10.78 -13.13 -10.91
C GLY A 49 -9.52 -13.94 -11.24
N LEU A 50 -8.36 -13.29 -11.34
CA LEU A 50 -7.09 -13.94 -11.66
C LEU A 50 -6.36 -14.46 -10.41
N GLY A 51 -7.00 -14.37 -9.25
CA GLY A 51 -6.57 -14.96 -7.99
C GLY A 51 -5.23 -14.42 -7.49
N ASN A 52 -4.47 -15.26 -6.79
CA ASN A 52 -3.22 -14.84 -6.15
C ASN A 52 -2.00 -15.02 -7.06
N SER A 53 -2.10 -14.66 -8.35
CA SER A 53 -0.98 -14.82 -9.30
C SER A 53 0.26 -14.04 -8.83
N ASN A 54 1.42 -14.68 -8.93
CA ASN A 54 2.70 -14.10 -8.48
C ASN A 54 3.25 -13.18 -9.56
N VAL A 55 2.89 -11.90 -9.46
CA VAL A 55 3.35 -10.88 -10.39
C VAL A 55 4.62 -10.20 -9.87
N GLU A 56 5.66 -10.19 -10.69
CA GLU A 56 6.94 -9.54 -10.40
C GLU A 56 7.01 -8.15 -11.02
N LEU A 57 6.85 -7.11 -10.20
CA LEU A 57 6.93 -5.72 -10.65
C LEU A 57 8.39 -5.27 -10.85
N SER A 58 8.70 -4.73 -12.02
CA SER A 58 9.95 -3.96 -12.20
C SER A 58 9.90 -2.64 -11.43
N ASN A 59 11.06 -1.99 -11.20
CA ASN A 59 11.09 -0.71 -10.47
C ASN A 59 10.28 0.41 -11.18
N GLN A 60 10.24 0.39 -12.52
CA GLN A 60 9.46 1.37 -13.29
C GLN A 60 7.96 1.07 -13.22
N GLU A 61 7.56 -0.19 -13.39
CA GLU A 61 6.16 -0.62 -13.25
C GLU A 61 5.64 -0.36 -11.84
N THR A 62 6.47 -0.62 -10.82
CA THR A 62 6.16 -0.33 -9.42
C THR A 62 5.78 1.13 -9.24
N THR A 63 6.60 2.04 -9.74
CA THR A 63 6.37 3.49 -9.62
C THR A 63 5.11 3.91 -10.37
N HIS A 64 4.89 3.33 -11.55
CA HIS A 64 3.69 3.56 -12.34
C HIS A 64 2.43 3.07 -11.61
N MET A 65 2.44 1.85 -11.05
CA MET A 65 1.33 1.29 -10.27
C MET A 65 1.07 2.09 -9.00
N THR A 66 2.11 2.56 -8.31
CA THR A 66 1.93 3.46 -7.15
C THR A 66 1.29 4.78 -7.55
N MET A 67 1.64 5.34 -8.72
CA MET A 67 0.98 6.54 -9.22
C MET A 67 -0.52 6.30 -9.46
N PHE A 68 -0.88 5.16 -10.06
CA PHE A 68 -2.29 4.76 -10.19
C PHE A 68 -2.96 4.54 -8.84
N ALA A 69 -2.27 3.93 -7.89
CA ALA A 69 -2.78 3.70 -6.54
C ALA A 69 -3.06 5.01 -5.82
N ILE A 70 -2.14 5.96 -5.85
CA ILE A 70 -2.28 7.30 -5.26
C ILE A 70 -3.42 8.06 -5.93
N ARG A 71 -3.53 7.98 -7.26
CA ARG A 71 -4.62 8.64 -8.00
C ARG A 71 -5.98 8.06 -7.63
N THR A 72 -6.11 6.74 -7.67
CA THR A 72 -7.37 6.04 -7.32
C THR A 72 -7.73 6.30 -5.86
N MET A 73 -6.74 6.25 -4.96
CA MET A 73 -6.92 6.61 -3.57
C MET A 73 -7.37 8.06 -3.47
N HIS A 74 -6.77 9.01 -4.18
CA HIS A 74 -7.20 10.41 -4.14
C HIS A 74 -8.66 10.57 -4.60
N GLU A 75 -9.05 9.94 -5.71
CA GLU A 75 -10.43 9.99 -6.22
C GLU A 75 -11.44 9.41 -5.21
N ASN A 76 -11.11 8.30 -4.52
CA ASN A 76 -11.99 7.68 -3.52
C ASN A 76 -11.92 8.34 -2.13
N TRP A 77 -10.75 8.83 -1.73
CA TRP A 77 -10.47 9.41 -0.42
C TRP A 77 -10.97 10.84 -0.32
N MET A 78 -11.04 11.59 -1.42
CA MET A 78 -11.61 12.94 -1.39
C MET A 78 -13.11 12.91 -1.03
N ASP A 79 -13.84 11.85 -1.40
CA ASP A 79 -15.23 11.67 -0.98
C ASP A 79 -15.36 11.31 0.51
N GLU A 80 -14.50 10.43 1.02
CA GLU A 80 -14.48 10.09 2.45
C GLU A 80 -13.95 11.22 3.34
N VAL A 81 -12.97 12.00 2.86
CA VAL A 81 -12.51 13.23 3.51
C VAL A 81 -13.59 14.30 3.45
N ALA A 82 -14.31 14.45 2.34
CA ALA A 82 -15.46 15.34 2.27
C ALA A 82 -16.57 14.91 3.25
N LYS A 83 -16.79 13.61 3.46
CA LYS A 83 -17.67 13.09 4.52
C LYS A 83 -17.11 13.36 5.92
N PHE A 84 -15.80 13.25 6.11
CA PHE A 84 -15.12 13.54 7.38
C PHE A 84 -15.20 15.03 7.74
N PHE A 85 -15.05 15.94 6.78
CA PHE A 85 -15.28 17.38 6.98
C PHE A 85 -16.76 17.75 7.14
N LYS A 86 -17.68 16.90 6.68
CA LYS A 86 -19.12 16.98 6.99
C LYS A 86 -19.47 16.35 8.34
N MET A 87 -18.60 15.53 8.90
CA MET A 87 -18.74 14.99 10.24
C MET A 87 -18.53 16.15 11.21
N GLY A 88 -19.52 16.39 12.09
CA GLY A 88 -19.64 17.63 12.86
C GLY A 88 -18.39 18.04 13.66
N TRP A 89 -18.43 19.23 14.23
CA TRP A 89 -17.35 19.85 15.03
C TRP A 89 -16.71 18.94 16.10
N GLU A 90 -17.42 17.92 16.57
CA GLU A 90 -16.99 16.91 17.52
C GLU A 90 -15.78 16.09 17.02
N SER A 91 -15.81 15.63 15.75
CA SER A 91 -14.72 14.84 15.13
C SER A 91 -13.44 15.65 15.00
N ILE A 92 -13.56 16.93 14.61
CA ILE A 92 -12.44 17.87 14.49
C ILE A 92 -11.85 18.15 15.88
N SER A 93 -12.70 18.29 16.90
CA SER A 93 -12.27 18.53 18.29
C SER A 93 -11.47 17.37 18.86
N VAL A 94 -11.89 16.12 18.59
CA VAL A 94 -11.16 14.91 19.01
C VAL A 94 -9.79 14.83 18.32
N LEU A 95 -9.73 15.15 17.01
CA LEU A 95 -8.48 15.11 16.26
C LEU A 95 -7.50 16.20 16.73
N CYS A 96 -7.99 17.40 17.04
CA CYS A 96 -7.22 18.47 17.66
C CYS A 96 -6.69 18.06 19.05
N LEU A 97 -7.48 17.38 19.87
CA LEU A 97 -7.04 16.86 21.17
C LEU A 97 -5.94 15.81 21.03
N ILE A 98 -6.06 14.88 20.08
CA ILE A 98 -5.03 13.86 19.81
C ILE A 98 -3.73 14.51 19.35
N VAL A 99 -3.80 15.47 18.41
CA VAL A 99 -2.62 16.21 17.93
C VAL A 99 -1.99 17.02 19.06
N ALA A 100 -2.78 17.68 19.90
CA ALA A 100 -2.28 18.43 21.05
C ALA A 100 -1.59 17.50 22.08
N LEU A 101 -2.13 16.30 22.28
CA LEU A 101 -1.59 15.30 23.21
C LEU A 101 -0.28 14.70 22.67
N TYR A 102 -0.20 14.43 21.37
CA TYR A 102 1.05 14.05 20.71
C TYR A 102 2.10 15.18 20.76
N TRP A 103 1.68 16.43 20.50
CA TRP A 103 2.55 17.59 20.60
C TRP A 103 3.11 17.76 22.01
N TYR A 104 2.24 17.64 23.03
CA TYR A 104 2.62 17.67 24.43
C TYR A 104 3.66 16.59 24.77
N LEU A 105 3.40 15.33 24.42
CA LEU A 105 4.32 14.22 24.71
C LEU A 105 5.67 14.36 24.00
N PHE A 106 5.70 14.84 22.76
CA PHE A 106 6.94 14.91 21.96
C PHE A 106 7.75 16.19 22.19
N PHE A 107 7.09 17.35 22.29
CA PHE A 107 7.77 18.63 22.48
C PHE A 107 8.04 18.96 23.95
N GLU A 108 7.16 18.58 24.87
CA GLU A 108 7.38 18.91 26.28
C GLU A 108 8.53 18.07 26.88
N HIS A 109 8.80 16.87 26.36
CA HIS A 109 9.97 16.09 26.75
C HIS A 109 11.31 16.75 26.35
N LYS A 110 11.31 17.54 25.26
CA LYS A 110 12.45 18.39 24.84
C LYS A 110 12.57 19.66 25.69
N LEU A 111 11.44 20.26 26.10
CA LEU A 111 11.42 21.45 26.96
C LEU A 111 11.78 21.13 28.42
N SER A 112 11.40 19.95 28.93
CA SER A 112 11.73 19.47 30.27
C SER A 112 13.24 19.33 30.50
N LYS A 113 14.03 19.00 29.47
CA LYS A 113 15.50 19.00 29.55
C LYS A 113 16.10 20.38 29.81
N LYS A 114 15.36 21.47 29.56
CA LYS A 114 15.80 22.85 29.80
C LYS A 114 15.51 23.33 31.24
N ASN A 115 14.68 22.62 32.00
CA ASN A 115 14.27 23.03 33.35
C ASN A 115 14.54 21.90 34.37
N LYS A 116 15.82 21.66 34.66
CA LYS A 116 16.31 20.61 35.59
C LYS A 116 15.91 20.80 37.07
N ASN A 117 15.14 21.82 37.44
CA ASN A 117 14.95 22.21 38.84
C ASN A 117 13.56 21.94 39.46
N LYS A 118 12.70 21.13 38.82
CA LYS A 118 11.52 20.59 39.52
C LYS A 118 11.56 19.05 39.55
N PRO A 119 11.92 18.43 40.68
CA PRO A 119 11.77 16.99 40.80
C PRO A 119 10.28 16.64 40.73
N SER A 120 9.90 15.80 39.77
CA SER A 120 8.55 15.23 39.73
C SER A 120 8.33 14.46 41.04
N ARG A 121 7.20 14.69 41.72
CA ARG A 121 6.87 14.07 43.03
C ARG A 121 6.99 12.53 42.99
N VAL A 122 6.76 11.93 41.81
CA VAL A 122 6.89 10.49 41.55
C VAL A 122 8.33 9.97 41.78
N PHE A 123 9.36 10.77 41.45
CA PHE A 123 10.76 10.37 41.61
C PHE A 123 11.25 10.42 43.07
N ASN A 124 10.62 11.24 43.92
CA ASN A 124 11.00 11.36 45.33
C ASN A 124 10.51 10.17 46.19
N TRP A 125 9.47 9.46 45.76
CA TRP A 125 8.98 8.27 46.48
C TRP A 125 9.92 7.07 46.31
N LEU A 126 10.46 6.89 45.11
CA LEU A 126 11.47 5.86 44.80
C LEU A 126 12.79 6.05 45.56
N LYS A 127 13.11 7.25 46.05
CA LYS A 127 14.35 7.52 46.79
C LYS A 127 14.41 6.86 48.17
N LYS A 128 13.28 6.47 48.79
CA LYS A 128 13.23 5.87 50.15
C LYS A 128 13.54 4.37 50.24
N ILE A 129 13.68 3.67 49.11
CA ILE A 129 13.93 2.21 49.12
C ILE A 129 15.44 1.94 49.36
N PRO A 130 15.82 1.00 50.26
CA PRO A 130 17.22 0.66 50.53
C PRO A 130 17.93 0.18 49.26
N GLY A 131 19.22 0.54 49.12
CA GLY A 131 19.97 0.46 47.85
C GLY A 131 20.06 -0.95 47.22
N GLY A 132 20.04 -2.01 48.03
CA GLY A 132 20.04 -3.40 47.56
C GLY A 132 18.70 -3.82 46.92
N LEU A 133 17.57 -3.45 47.52
CA LEU A 133 16.22 -3.70 46.99
C LEU A 133 15.93 -2.89 45.72
N LYS A 134 16.48 -1.67 45.61
CA LYS A 134 16.42 -0.90 44.37
C LYS A 134 17.09 -1.62 43.20
N LYS A 135 18.22 -2.29 43.41
CA LYS A 135 18.90 -3.00 42.31
C LYS A 135 18.18 -4.29 41.91
N LEU A 136 17.64 -5.03 42.89
CA LEU A 136 16.93 -6.29 42.67
C LEU A 136 15.52 -6.12 42.08
N PHE A 137 14.81 -5.04 42.40
CA PHE A 137 13.43 -4.82 41.92
C PHE A 137 13.29 -3.69 40.91
N ALA A 138 14.01 -2.57 41.07
CA ALA A 138 13.80 -1.43 40.18
C ALA A 138 14.35 -1.68 38.77
N TYR A 139 15.52 -2.30 38.62
CA TYR A 139 16.08 -2.62 37.30
C TYR A 139 15.19 -3.58 36.49
N PRO A 140 14.77 -4.74 37.00
CA PRO A 140 13.86 -5.61 36.25
C PRO A 140 12.48 -4.98 36.04
N PHE A 141 11.97 -4.17 37.00
CA PHE A 141 10.71 -3.46 36.83
C PHE A 141 10.77 -2.40 35.72
N PHE A 142 11.82 -1.58 35.68
CA PHE A 142 12.02 -0.59 34.61
C PHE A 142 12.35 -1.26 33.26
N ALA A 143 13.09 -2.38 33.26
CA ALA A 143 13.33 -3.16 32.05
C ALA A 143 12.03 -3.78 31.53
N PHE A 144 11.17 -4.29 32.40
CA PHE A 144 9.87 -4.85 32.04
C PHE A 144 8.91 -3.78 31.49
N ILE A 145 8.84 -2.60 32.13
CA ILE A 145 8.08 -1.46 31.59
C ILE A 145 8.66 -1.02 30.24
N GLY A 146 10.00 -0.96 30.10
CA GLY A 146 10.66 -0.64 28.85
C GLY A 146 10.32 -1.64 27.74
N LEU A 147 10.28 -2.94 28.06
CA LEU A 147 9.88 -4.00 27.15
C LEU A 147 8.40 -3.88 26.76
N ILE A 148 7.50 -3.56 27.70
CA ILE A 148 6.08 -3.30 27.38
C ILE A 148 5.96 -2.13 26.42
N ILE A 149 6.63 -1.00 26.69
CA ILE A 149 6.59 0.19 25.82
C ILE A 149 7.15 -0.16 24.44
N TYR A 150 8.24 -0.92 24.37
CA TYR A 150 8.83 -1.38 23.11
C TYR A 150 7.86 -2.27 22.32
N MET A 151 7.22 -3.24 22.97
CA MET A 151 6.23 -4.12 22.35
C MET A 151 5.01 -3.34 21.84
N ILE A 152 4.50 -2.38 22.62
CA ILE A 152 3.41 -1.49 22.20
C ILE A 152 3.84 -0.65 20.99
N SER A 153 5.06 -0.13 21.01
CA SER A 153 5.61 0.67 19.90
C SER A 153 5.72 -0.13 18.62
N ILE A 154 6.22 -1.38 18.69
CA ILE A 154 6.28 -2.29 17.53
C ILE A 154 4.88 -2.65 17.05
N SER A 155 3.96 -2.99 17.96
CA SER A 155 2.60 -3.34 17.60
C SER A 155 1.90 -2.19 16.89
N THR A 156 2.07 -0.96 17.39
CA THR A 156 1.53 0.26 16.75
C THR A 156 2.17 0.49 15.37
N LEU A 157 3.49 0.32 15.25
CA LEU A 157 4.19 0.47 13.97
C LEU A 157 3.69 -0.55 12.94
N LEU A 158 3.55 -1.81 13.33
CA LEU A 158 3.00 -2.86 12.47
C LEU A 158 1.58 -2.52 12.07
N TRP A 159 0.73 -2.08 13.00
CA TRP A 159 -0.65 -1.71 12.71
C TRP A 159 -0.74 -0.57 11.69
N VAL A 160 0.11 0.46 11.81
CA VAL A 160 0.19 1.56 10.83
C VAL A 160 0.64 1.05 9.47
N VAL A 161 1.68 0.21 9.40
CA VAL A 161 2.16 -0.37 8.14
C VAL A 161 1.06 -1.21 7.48
N TRP A 162 0.44 -2.12 8.21
CA TRP A 162 -0.66 -2.95 7.70
C TRP A 162 -1.88 -2.12 7.27
N GLY A 163 -2.22 -1.08 8.03
CA GLY A 163 -3.30 -0.15 7.68
C GLY A 163 -3.04 0.55 6.35
N ILE A 164 -1.82 1.08 6.16
CA ILE A 164 -1.42 1.72 4.90
C ILE A 164 -1.49 0.73 3.72
N LEU A 165 -0.97 -0.49 3.90
CA LEU A 165 -1.02 -1.52 2.86
C LEU A 165 -2.46 -1.93 2.50
N SER A 166 -3.32 -2.06 3.51
CA SER A 166 -4.74 -2.37 3.34
C SER A 166 -5.48 -1.28 2.56
N ILE A 167 -5.13 0.00 2.78
CA ILE A 167 -5.71 1.11 2.00
C ILE A 167 -5.37 0.99 0.52
N PHE A 168 -4.09 0.75 0.18
CA PHE A 168 -3.69 0.60 -1.22
C PHE A 168 -4.30 -0.64 -1.87
N PHE A 169 -4.40 -1.74 -1.13
CA PHE A 169 -5.07 -2.94 -1.58
C PHE A 169 -6.55 -2.70 -1.88
N SER A 170 -7.27 -2.04 -0.97
CA SER A 170 -8.67 -1.66 -1.14
C SER A 170 -8.89 -0.70 -2.33
N ALA A 171 -7.98 0.27 -2.52
CA ALA A 171 -7.99 1.12 -3.70
C ALA A 171 -7.83 0.29 -4.99
N GLY A 172 -6.96 -0.72 -4.97
CA GLY A 172 -6.81 -1.69 -6.06
C GLY A 172 -8.09 -2.47 -6.33
N GLN A 173 -8.76 -2.97 -5.29
CA GLN A 173 -10.04 -3.67 -5.43
C GLN A 173 -11.11 -2.76 -6.04
N SER A 174 -11.20 -1.50 -5.60
CA SER A 174 -12.14 -0.51 -6.15
C SER A 174 -11.86 -0.22 -7.63
N TYR A 175 -10.59 -0.05 -7.99
CA TYR A 175 -10.19 0.15 -9.39
C TYR A 175 -10.54 -1.08 -10.25
N GLY A 176 -10.21 -2.28 -9.77
CA GLY A 176 -10.54 -3.54 -10.44
C GLY A 176 -12.06 -3.73 -10.60
N ALA A 177 -12.84 -3.42 -9.57
CA ALA A 177 -14.30 -3.50 -9.61
C ALA A 177 -14.89 -2.55 -10.65
N LYS A 178 -14.35 -1.32 -10.76
CA LYS A 178 -14.76 -0.36 -11.79
C LYS A 178 -14.37 -0.83 -13.19
N LEU A 179 -13.15 -1.38 -13.35
CA LEU A 179 -12.65 -1.92 -14.61
C LEU A 179 -13.54 -3.05 -15.14
N ILE A 180 -14.00 -3.91 -14.23
CA ILE A 180 -15.03 -4.91 -14.51
C ILE A 180 -16.33 -4.14 -14.75
N GLY A 181 -17.04 -3.67 -13.72
CA GLY A 181 -18.40 -3.09 -13.82
C GLY A 181 -18.67 -2.26 -15.08
N ASP A 182 -17.83 -1.26 -15.35
CA ASP A 182 -18.01 -0.33 -16.46
C ASP A 182 -17.69 -0.87 -17.86
N GLY A 183 -16.99 -2.00 -17.94
CA GLY A 183 -16.40 -2.51 -19.18
C GLY A 183 -15.15 -1.74 -19.59
N VAL A 184 -14.18 -2.46 -20.14
CA VAL A 184 -12.90 -1.91 -20.58
C VAL A 184 -13.03 -1.21 -21.94
N CYS A 185 -13.85 -1.79 -22.81
CA CYS A 185 -14.09 -1.30 -24.16
C CYS A 185 -15.50 -0.73 -24.25
N ARG A 186 -15.60 0.59 -24.23
CA ARG A 186 -16.87 1.29 -24.43
C ARG A 186 -17.04 1.73 -25.88
N PRO A 187 -18.25 1.59 -26.46
CA PRO A 187 -18.53 2.13 -27.77
C PRO A 187 -18.46 3.66 -27.74
N PHE A 188 -17.98 4.26 -28.83
CA PHE A 188 -17.80 5.72 -28.94
C PHE A 188 -19.09 6.52 -28.65
N LYS A 189 -20.26 5.94 -28.94
CA LYS A 189 -21.57 6.56 -28.71
C LYS A 189 -21.90 6.82 -27.24
N GLU A 190 -21.26 6.10 -26.31
CA GLU A 190 -21.49 6.23 -24.86
C GLU A 190 -20.53 7.23 -24.18
N VAL A 191 -19.52 7.71 -24.91
CA VAL A 191 -18.55 8.67 -24.37
C VAL A 191 -19.11 10.08 -24.47
N LYS A 192 -19.47 10.67 -23.32
CA LYS A 192 -19.93 12.06 -23.27
C LYS A 192 -18.77 13.02 -23.54
N LYS A 193 -18.95 13.89 -24.53
CA LYS A 193 -17.97 14.91 -24.95
C LYS A 193 -17.59 15.90 -23.83
N GLU A 194 -18.43 16.01 -22.81
CA GLU A 194 -18.26 16.88 -21.64
C GLU A 194 -17.21 16.37 -20.65
N GLU A 195 -16.90 15.06 -20.65
CA GLU A 195 -15.93 14.47 -19.70
C GLU A 195 -14.50 14.38 -20.27
N TYR A 196 -14.35 14.19 -21.58
CA TYR A 196 -13.04 14.00 -22.21
C TYR A 196 -12.98 14.58 -23.63
N SER A 197 -11.90 15.32 -23.94
CA SER A 197 -11.66 15.85 -25.29
C SER A 197 -11.13 14.79 -26.27
N LYS A 198 -10.50 13.72 -25.75
CA LYS A 198 -9.99 12.55 -26.49
C LYS A 198 -10.05 11.32 -25.59
N VAL A 199 -10.42 10.17 -26.14
CA VAL A 199 -10.44 8.88 -25.43
C VAL A 199 -9.68 7.83 -26.24
N SER A 200 -8.84 7.06 -25.58
CA SER A 200 -8.14 5.93 -26.21
C SER A 200 -9.13 4.80 -26.49
N GLY A 201 -9.09 4.28 -27.71
CA GLY A 201 -9.81 3.05 -28.07
C GLY A 201 -9.24 1.82 -27.34
N CYS A 202 -9.82 0.65 -27.63
CA CYS A 202 -9.30 -0.61 -27.13
C CYS A 202 -8.18 -1.17 -27.98
N THR A 203 -7.25 -1.84 -27.31
CA THR A 203 -6.17 -2.59 -27.94
C THR A 203 -6.73 -3.90 -28.49
N VAL A 204 -6.29 -4.28 -29.68
CA VAL A 204 -6.53 -5.60 -30.25
C VAL A 204 -5.27 -6.43 -30.07
N TYR A 205 -5.43 -7.61 -29.49
CA TYR A 205 -4.36 -8.58 -29.27
C TYR A 205 -4.75 -9.91 -29.90
N ILE A 206 -3.81 -10.56 -30.58
CA ILE A 206 -4.00 -11.89 -31.15
C ILE A 206 -3.23 -12.86 -30.27
N ASP A 207 -3.93 -13.81 -29.64
CA ASP A 207 -3.30 -14.80 -28.78
C ASP A 207 -2.55 -15.88 -29.58
N ALA A 208 -1.81 -16.74 -28.88
CA ALA A 208 -1.09 -17.87 -29.50
C ALA A 208 -2.01 -18.91 -30.17
N TYR A 209 -3.31 -18.85 -29.92
CA TYR A 209 -4.33 -19.75 -30.47
C TYR A 209 -5.05 -19.14 -31.69
N GLY A 210 -4.74 -17.88 -32.06
CA GLY A 210 -5.37 -17.17 -33.17
C GLY A 210 -6.68 -16.47 -32.82
N ASN A 211 -7.04 -16.36 -31.54
CA ASN A 211 -8.22 -15.59 -31.11
C ASN A 211 -7.91 -14.09 -31.14
N TYR A 212 -8.87 -13.31 -31.64
CA TYR A 212 -8.83 -11.86 -31.61
C TYR A 212 -9.47 -11.34 -30.33
N LEU A 213 -8.66 -10.76 -29.46
CA LEU A 213 -9.08 -10.23 -28.18
C LEU A 213 -9.06 -8.71 -28.21
N GLN A 214 -10.16 -8.09 -27.80
CA GLN A 214 -10.27 -6.64 -27.72
C GLN A 214 -10.40 -6.20 -26.25
N GLY A 215 -9.46 -5.39 -25.78
CA GLY A 215 -9.32 -5.09 -24.36
C GLY A 215 -8.28 -4.03 -24.06
N ARG A 216 -7.77 -4.06 -22.83
CA ARG A 216 -6.64 -3.23 -22.39
C ARG A 216 -5.63 -4.08 -21.63
N ILE A 217 -4.37 -3.71 -21.79
CA ILE A 217 -3.29 -4.23 -20.97
C ILE A 217 -3.32 -3.48 -19.64
N VAL A 218 -3.54 -4.21 -18.54
CA VAL A 218 -3.60 -3.65 -17.18
C VAL A 218 -2.25 -3.75 -16.50
N TYR A 219 -1.45 -4.74 -16.88
CA TYR A 219 -0.10 -4.95 -16.37
C TYR A 219 0.77 -5.56 -17.46
N THR A 220 2.03 -5.13 -17.54
CA THR A 220 3.06 -5.74 -18.37
C THR A 220 4.28 -5.96 -17.50
N GLY A 221 4.67 -7.22 -17.33
CA GLY A 221 5.90 -7.64 -16.69
C GLY A 221 6.90 -8.17 -17.71
N LYS A 222 8.03 -8.67 -17.20
CA LYS A 222 9.07 -9.26 -18.06
C LYS A 222 8.60 -10.55 -18.74
N LYS A 223 7.90 -11.42 -17.99
CA LYS A 223 7.52 -12.77 -18.42
C LYS A 223 6.04 -12.94 -18.71
N GLU A 224 5.23 -12.03 -18.19
CA GLU A 224 3.79 -12.14 -18.24
C GLU A 224 3.16 -10.76 -18.36
N PHE A 225 1.96 -10.70 -18.91
CA PHE A 225 1.15 -9.50 -18.93
C PHE A 225 -0.31 -9.86 -18.70
N ILE A 226 -1.05 -8.91 -18.14
CA ILE A 226 -2.47 -9.06 -17.83
C ILE A 226 -3.27 -8.26 -18.84
N PHE A 227 -4.14 -8.94 -19.56
CA PHE A 227 -5.06 -8.37 -20.53
C PHE A 227 -6.48 -8.55 -20.03
N VAL A 228 -7.25 -7.46 -20.01
CA VAL A 228 -8.66 -7.49 -19.61
C VAL A 228 -9.52 -7.04 -20.77
N THR A 229 -10.50 -7.87 -21.12
CA THR A 229 -11.52 -7.61 -22.13
C THR A 229 -12.86 -7.33 -21.45
N ASN A 230 -13.92 -7.16 -22.24
CA ASN A 230 -15.28 -7.10 -21.69
C ASN A 230 -15.85 -8.48 -21.30
N THR A 231 -15.20 -9.57 -21.72
CA THR A 231 -15.67 -10.96 -21.54
C THR A 231 -14.84 -11.77 -20.55
N GLU A 232 -13.57 -11.40 -20.36
CA GLU A 232 -12.64 -12.15 -19.53
C GLU A 232 -11.40 -11.34 -19.14
N SER A 233 -10.70 -11.85 -18.13
CA SER A 233 -9.37 -11.40 -17.75
C SER A 233 -8.38 -12.53 -17.97
N ILE A 234 -7.23 -12.24 -18.58
CA ILE A 234 -6.25 -13.25 -19.01
C ILE A 234 -4.86 -12.85 -18.54
N ILE A 235 -4.12 -13.80 -17.98
CA ILE A 235 -2.67 -13.71 -17.83
C ILE A 235 -2.02 -14.43 -19.00
N PHE A 236 -1.17 -13.71 -19.72
CA PHE A 236 -0.41 -14.23 -20.84
C PHE A 236 1.04 -14.47 -20.46
N ASP A 237 1.67 -15.50 -21.04
CA ASP A 237 3.13 -15.64 -21.06
C ASP A 237 3.77 -14.80 -22.19
N GLU A 238 5.11 -14.77 -22.25
CA GLU A 238 5.88 -14.09 -23.32
C GLU A 238 5.53 -14.56 -24.74
N LYS A 239 4.93 -15.75 -24.89
CA LYS A 239 4.56 -16.35 -26.17
C LYS A 239 3.09 -16.14 -26.52
N GLY A 240 2.33 -15.42 -25.69
CA GLY A 240 0.91 -15.17 -25.89
C GLY A 240 0.00 -16.36 -25.54
N LYS A 241 0.47 -17.31 -24.74
CA LYS A 241 -0.37 -18.41 -24.21
C LYS A 241 -1.07 -18.01 -22.92
N HIS A 242 -2.26 -18.56 -22.69
CA HIS A 242 -3.03 -18.31 -21.47
C HIS A 242 -2.41 -19.07 -20.30
N LEU A 243 -1.86 -18.35 -19.32
CA LEU A 243 -1.42 -18.90 -18.04
C LEU A 243 -2.59 -19.03 -17.06
N ALA A 244 -3.48 -18.04 -17.06
CA ALA A 244 -4.73 -18.04 -16.32
C ALA A 244 -5.79 -17.27 -17.10
N CYS A 245 -7.05 -17.68 -16.96
CA CYS A 245 -8.18 -17.01 -17.60
C CYS A 245 -9.37 -17.04 -16.66
N SER A 246 -9.96 -15.88 -16.41
CA SER A 246 -11.18 -15.73 -15.62
C SER A 246 -12.27 -15.16 -16.51
N PRO A 247 -13.33 -15.92 -16.84
CA PRO A 247 -14.46 -15.37 -17.56
C PRO A 247 -15.19 -14.36 -16.67
N ARG A 248 -15.85 -13.42 -17.33
CA ARG A 248 -16.71 -12.43 -16.70
C ARG A 248 -18.15 -12.69 -17.10
N TYR A 249 -19.03 -12.71 -16.11
CA TYR A 249 -20.47 -12.86 -16.30
C TYR A 249 -21.19 -11.56 -15.99
N ASP A 250 -22.15 -11.22 -16.83
CA ASP A 250 -23.07 -10.11 -16.61
C ASP A 250 -24.32 -10.64 -15.91
N LEU A 251 -24.46 -10.35 -14.61
CA LEU A 251 -25.57 -10.91 -13.82
C LEU A 251 -26.95 -10.39 -14.25
N ASP A 252 -27.01 -9.32 -15.05
CA ASP A 252 -28.25 -8.79 -15.60
C ASP A 252 -28.69 -9.52 -16.88
N LYS A 253 -27.92 -10.52 -17.36
CA LYS A 253 -28.19 -11.28 -18.58
C LYS A 253 -28.34 -12.77 -18.29
N ASP A 254 -29.30 -13.38 -18.98
CA ASP A 254 -29.45 -14.84 -19.06
C ASP A 254 -28.20 -15.49 -19.71
N ASP A 255 -27.96 -16.77 -19.40
CA ASP A 255 -26.78 -17.53 -19.86
C ASP A 255 -26.60 -17.52 -21.40
N ASP A 256 -27.71 -17.58 -22.14
CA ASP A 256 -27.73 -17.58 -23.61
C ASP A 256 -27.41 -16.21 -24.22
N LYS A 257 -27.55 -15.14 -23.43
CA LYS A 257 -27.25 -13.74 -23.81
C LYS A 257 -25.87 -13.30 -23.33
N GLN A 258 -25.13 -14.14 -22.62
CA GLN A 258 -23.75 -13.86 -22.23
C GLN A 258 -22.87 -13.76 -23.48
N LEU A 259 -21.94 -12.81 -23.46
CA LEU A 259 -20.91 -12.74 -24.50
C LEU A 259 -19.99 -13.95 -24.34
N LYS A 260 -19.69 -14.62 -25.45
CA LYS A 260 -18.78 -15.76 -25.46
C LYS A 260 -17.38 -15.30 -25.07
N HIS A 261 -16.77 -16.04 -24.15
CA HIS A 261 -15.40 -15.84 -23.71
C HIS A 261 -14.47 -16.89 -24.34
N HIS A 262 -13.20 -16.56 -24.47
CA HIS A 262 -12.11 -17.37 -25.00
C HIS A 262 -11.32 -18.12 -23.92
N CYS A 263 -11.75 -18.07 -22.65
CA CYS A 263 -11.22 -18.94 -21.60
C CYS A 263 -11.42 -20.42 -21.94
N THR A 264 -10.42 -21.00 -22.60
CA THR A 264 -10.26 -22.44 -22.78
C THR A 264 -9.70 -22.99 -21.48
N ALA A 265 -10.54 -23.69 -20.71
CA ALA A 265 -10.06 -24.33 -19.49
C ALA A 265 -8.90 -25.28 -19.84
N PRO A 266 -7.76 -25.26 -19.14
CA PRO A 266 -6.83 -26.38 -19.16
C PRO A 266 -7.42 -27.53 -18.32
N LEU A 267 -8.63 -27.99 -18.67
CA LEU A 267 -9.23 -29.19 -18.09
C LEU A 267 -8.40 -30.44 -18.40
N ALA A 268 -7.51 -30.37 -19.39
CA ALA A 268 -6.62 -31.47 -19.76
C ALA A 268 -5.55 -31.81 -18.69
N THR A 269 -5.32 -30.94 -17.69
CA THR A 269 -4.36 -31.22 -16.60
C THR A 269 -5.00 -31.64 -15.28
N LEU A 270 -6.29 -31.38 -15.06
CA LEU A 270 -7.00 -31.86 -13.87
C LEU A 270 -7.35 -33.36 -13.96
N ALA A 271 -7.55 -33.89 -15.17
CA ALA A 271 -7.86 -35.31 -15.39
C ALA A 271 -6.64 -36.27 -15.22
N LYS A 272 -5.45 -35.77 -14.88
CA LYS A 272 -4.24 -36.60 -14.66
C LYS A 272 -3.79 -36.69 -13.19
N SER A 273 -4.48 -36.02 -12.26
CA SER A 273 -4.13 -36.06 -10.84
C SER A 273 -5.00 -37.02 -10.00
N ASP A 274 -5.97 -37.71 -10.60
CA ASP A 274 -6.78 -38.74 -9.94
C ASP A 274 -6.52 -40.13 -10.56
N LYS A 275 -5.26 -40.59 -10.50
CA LYS A 275 -4.89 -42.00 -10.62
C LYS A 275 -3.80 -42.37 -9.63
#